data_AF-A0A522P2Y0-F1
#
_entry.id   AF-A0A522P2Y0-F1
#
_cell.length_a   1.000
_cell.length_b   1.000
_cell.length_c   1.000
_cell.angle_alpha   90.00
_cell.angle_beta   90.00
_cell.angle_gamma   90.00
#
_symmetry.space_group_name_H-M   'P 1'
#
loop_
_entity.id
_entity.type
_entity.pdbx_description
1 polymer ?
#
loop_
_entity_poly.entity_id
_entity_poly.type
_entity_poly.pdbx_seq_one_letter_code
_entity_poly.pdbx_strand_id
1 'polypeptide(L)'
;MLRRLGHIPIVRIVAVVLAVGTVTAALVTAATAVAAQPHIVPQTTKGSPKGPLVVTIGDSIMAGHGLTPAEAWPALLAVADEWRVTNLASDGSGFVAIGDERDTFANQVSAAIALHPDVIIVEGSSNDVGVSNTVLEAATDSTIAHLRQALPKATLIGLSAVWGDTAPPSQLADIDDQVDSAVTGNGGYYLNVGQPLGGHADLMQSDDVHPTASGQRTLAQAVSEALTASAIRF
;
A
#
# COMPACT_ATOMS: atom_id res chain seq x y z
N MET A 1 71.46 -40.71 9.42
CA MET A 1 72.93 -40.74 9.52
C MET A 1 73.47 -39.46 8.90
N LEU A 2 74.01 -38.58 9.76
CA LEU A 2 74.95 -37.46 9.53
C LEU A 2 74.78 -36.50 8.33
N ARG A 3 74.57 -35.22 8.64
CA ARG A 3 75.60 -34.13 8.57
C ARG A 3 74.99 -32.87 9.21
N ARG A 4 75.38 -32.50 10.43
CA ARG A 4 76.55 -31.70 10.86
C ARG A 4 76.61 -30.29 10.25
N LEU A 5 76.64 -29.32 11.18
CA LEU A 5 77.48 -28.10 11.30
C LEU A 5 77.79 -27.32 10.01
N GLY A 6 77.69 -26.00 9.91
CA GLY A 6 77.82 -24.95 10.91
C GLY A 6 78.73 -23.84 10.34
N HIS A 7 78.67 -22.66 10.96
CA HIS A 7 79.70 -21.60 11.02
C HIS A 7 79.82 -20.60 9.84
N ILE A 8 79.21 -19.40 9.98
CA ILE A 8 79.73 -18.04 10.32
C ILE A 8 80.36 -17.26 9.10
N PRO A 9 80.63 -15.94 9.23
CA PRO A 9 79.84 -14.75 8.87
C PRO A 9 80.31 -14.15 7.53
N ILE A 10 79.86 -12.93 7.17
CA ILE A 10 80.74 -11.76 6.87
C ILE A 10 79.95 -10.65 6.14
N VAL A 11 80.08 -9.45 6.73
CA VAL A 11 80.07 -8.11 6.12
C VAL A 11 78.74 -7.39 5.86
N ARG A 12 78.65 -6.31 6.64
CA ARG A 12 77.84 -5.11 6.50
C ARG A 12 78.01 -4.46 5.13
N ILE A 13 76.89 -4.12 4.48
CA ILE A 13 76.81 -2.89 3.69
C ILE A 13 75.56 -2.15 4.16
N VAL A 14 75.80 -1.01 4.79
CA VAL A 14 74.79 0.01 5.06
C VAL A 14 74.53 0.71 3.73
N ALA A 15 73.33 0.55 3.19
CA ALA A 15 72.80 1.43 2.16
C ALA A 15 71.58 2.14 2.76
N VAL A 16 71.78 3.41 3.12
CA VAL A 16 70.70 4.34 3.40
C VAL A 16 70.06 4.69 2.07
N VAL A 17 68.81 4.29 1.87
CA VAL A 17 67.96 4.77 0.77
C VAL A 17 66.73 5.41 1.40
N LEU A 18 66.58 6.72 1.17
CA LEU A 18 65.39 7.49 1.51
C LEU A 18 64.17 6.88 0.80
N ALA A 19 63.19 6.42 1.56
CA ALA A 19 61.84 6.15 1.03
C ALA A 19 60.93 7.33 1.39
N VAL A 20 60.68 8.16 0.39
CA VAL A 20 59.58 9.14 0.36
C VAL A 20 58.26 8.38 0.45
N GLY A 21 57.34 8.89 1.28
CA GLY A 21 56.18 8.14 1.75
C GLY A 21 55.06 7.91 0.73
N THR A 22 54.20 6.97 1.09
CA THR A 22 52.78 6.96 0.72
C THR A 22 52.00 6.39 1.91
N VAL A 23 51.33 7.27 2.66
CA VAL A 23 50.22 6.85 3.53
C VAL A 23 49.08 6.49 2.58
N THR A 24 48.85 5.20 2.34
CA THR A 24 47.63 4.74 1.68
C THR A 24 46.49 4.88 2.67
N ALA A 25 45.82 6.03 2.66
CA ALA A 25 44.51 6.17 3.27
C ALA A 25 43.55 5.29 2.46
N ALA A 26 43.21 4.12 3.00
CA ALA A 26 42.12 3.32 2.49
C ALA A 26 40.82 4.10 2.74
N LEU A 27 40.37 4.82 1.73
CA LEU A 27 39.02 5.37 1.67
C LEU A 27 38.05 4.18 1.60
N VAL A 28 37.56 3.74 2.76
CA VAL A 28 36.36 2.91 2.84
C VAL A 28 35.20 3.82 2.41
N THR A 29 34.91 3.85 1.11
CA THR A 29 33.64 4.39 0.61
C THR A 29 32.55 3.41 1.04
N ALA A 30 32.00 3.64 2.24
CA ALA A 30 30.72 3.06 2.61
C ALA A 30 29.67 3.66 1.67
N ALA A 31 29.31 2.93 0.62
CA ALA A 31 28.11 3.24 -0.16
C ALA A 31 26.91 2.98 0.77
N THR A 32 26.45 4.02 1.46
CA THR A 32 25.14 3.99 2.11
C THR A 32 24.11 3.83 1.01
N ALA A 33 23.60 2.61 0.83
CA ALA A 33 22.40 2.40 0.04
C ALA A 33 21.29 3.20 0.71
N VAL A 34 20.93 4.34 0.13
CA VAL A 34 19.76 5.10 0.55
C VAL A 34 18.57 4.16 0.30
N ALA A 35 17.94 3.69 1.37
CA ALA A 35 16.72 2.91 1.24
C ALA A 35 15.70 3.76 0.46
N ALA A 36 15.20 3.21 -0.65
CA ALA A 36 14.17 3.86 -1.43
C ALA A 36 12.97 4.17 -0.52
N GLN A 37 12.54 5.43 -0.53
CA GLN A 37 11.43 5.92 0.27
C GLN A 37 10.11 5.37 -0.29
N PRO A 38 9.08 5.18 0.55
CA PRO A 38 7.72 4.94 0.08
C PRO A 38 7.29 6.01 -0.91
N HIS A 39 6.62 5.62 -1.99
CA HIS A 39 6.09 6.57 -2.96
C HIS A 39 4.64 6.25 -3.30
N ILE A 40 3.79 7.27 -3.21
CA ILE A 40 2.39 7.17 -3.62
C ILE A 40 2.27 7.75 -5.03
N VAL A 41 1.56 7.06 -5.92
CA VAL A 41 1.31 7.51 -7.30
C VAL A 41 -0.18 7.80 -7.49
N PRO A 42 -0.64 9.04 -7.22
CA PRO A 42 -2.06 9.36 -7.27
C PRO A 42 -2.64 9.25 -8.68
N GLN A 43 -3.78 8.58 -8.81
CA GLN A 43 -4.58 8.57 -10.03
C GLN A 43 -5.80 9.47 -9.86
N THR A 44 -5.85 10.59 -10.57
CA THR A 44 -6.94 11.57 -10.44
C THR A 44 -7.92 11.47 -11.59
N THR A 45 -9.21 11.34 -11.27
CA THR A 45 -10.32 11.43 -12.21
C THR A 45 -11.09 12.73 -11.98
N LYS A 46 -11.38 13.44 -13.07
CA LYS A 46 -12.11 14.72 -13.02
C LYS A 46 -13.60 14.46 -12.83
N GLY A 47 -14.23 15.30 -12.01
CA GLY A 47 -15.68 15.41 -11.88
C GLY A 47 -16.15 16.86 -11.96
N SER A 48 -17.39 17.09 -11.56
CA SER A 48 -17.96 18.43 -11.47
C SER A 48 -17.18 19.29 -10.45
N PRO A 49 -16.91 20.58 -10.73
CA PRO A 49 -16.32 21.48 -9.74
C PRO A 49 -17.18 21.65 -8.47
N LYS A 50 -18.47 21.30 -8.54
CA LYS A 50 -19.39 21.30 -7.40
C LYS A 50 -19.49 19.94 -6.70
N GLY A 51 -18.89 18.89 -7.28
CA GLY A 51 -18.87 17.56 -6.68
C GLY A 51 -17.83 17.45 -5.55
N PRO A 52 -18.02 16.49 -4.64
CA PRO A 52 -17.09 16.25 -3.53
C PRO A 52 -15.71 15.84 -4.06
N LEU A 53 -14.67 16.19 -3.31
CA LEU A 53 -13.35 15.58 -3.42
C LEU A 53 -13.36 14.29 -2.63
N VAL A 54 -13.29 13.18 -3.34
CA VAL A 54 -13.17 11.84 -2.78
C VAL A 54 -11.73 11.38 -2.91
N VAL A 55 -11.15 10.90 -1.82
CA VAL A 55 -9.84 10.23 -1.84
C VAL A 55 -10.02 8.79 -1.42
N THR A 56 -9.43 7.86 -2.16
CA THR A 56 -9.53 6.42 -1.88
C THR A 56 -8.18 5.85 -1.47
N ILE A 57 -8.20 4.94 -0.49
CA ILE A 57 -7.06 4.25 0.12
C ILE A 57 -7.35 2.76 0.02
N GLY A 58 -6.46 1.98 -0.60
CA GLY A 58 -6.71 0.58 -0.91
C GLY A 58 -5.54 -0.09 -1.61
N ASP A 59 -5.80 -1.29 -2.12
CA ASP A 59 -4.77 -2.18 -2.66
C ASP A 59 -4.79 -2.27 -4.21
N SER A 60 -4.14 -3.30 -4.78
CA SER A 60 -4.06 -3.53 -6.23
C SER A 60 -5.43 -3.66 -6.92
N ILE A 61 -6.44 -4.17 -6.21
CA ILE A 61 -7.79 -4.32 -6.74
C ILE A 61 -8.41 -2.94 -6.94
N MET A 62 -8.33 -2.07 -5.93
CA MET A 62 -8.76 -0.68 -6.03
C MET A 62 -7.91 0.13 -7.02
N ALA A 63 -6.61 -0.14 -7.11
CA ALA A 63 -5.72 0.52 -8.06
C ALA A 63 -6.09 0.22 -9.52
N GLY A 64 -6.77 -0.91 -9.77
CA GLY A 64 -7.07 -1.38 -11.12
C GLY A 64 -5.84 -2.00 -11.78
N HIS A 65 -5.11 -2.86 -11.05
CA HIS A 65 -3.86 -3.48 -11.49
C HIS A 65 -3.88 -3.91 -12.97
N GLY A 66 -2.86 -3.48 -13.70
CA GLY A 66 -2.66 -3.84 -15.12
C GLY A 66 -3.63 -3.17 -16.11
N LEU A 67 -4.62 -2.40 -15.62
CA LEU A 67 -5.58 -1.69 -16.46
C LEU A 67 -5.20 -0.21 -16.60
N THR A 68 -5.93 0.51 -17.47
CA THR A 68 -5.78 1.96 -17.51
C THR A 68 -6.42 2.58 -16.25
N PRO A 69 -5.91 3.72 -15.75
CA PRO A 69 -6.49 4.36 -14.56
C PRO A 69 -7.99 4.69 -14.67
N ALA A 70 -8.50 4.88 -15.89
CA ALA A 70 -9.91 5.15 -16.15
C ALA A 70 -10.82 3.91 -16.00
N GLU A 71 -10.24 2.71 -15.97
CA GLU A 71 -10.99 1.44 -15.83
C GLU A 71 -11.08 0.97 -14.37
N ALA A 72 -10.29 1.53 -13.45
CA ALA A 72 -10.38 1.24 -12.03
C ALA A 72 -11.74 1.69 -11.45
N TRP A 73 -12.33 0.90 -10.56
CA TRP A 73 -13.67 1.18 -10.03
C TRP A 73 -13.84 2.57 -9.38
N PRO A 74 -12.83 3.17 -8.69
CA PRO A 74 -12.99 4.52 -8.15
C PRO A 74 -13.14 5.58 -9.26
N ALA A 75 -12.46 5.39 -10.40
CA ALA A 75 -12.59 6.28 -11.55
C ALA A 75 -13.97 6.13 -12.22
N LEU A 76 -14.50 4.91 -12.26
CA LEU A 76 -15.84 4.64 -12.79
C LEU A 76 -16.93 5.32 -11.93
N LEU A 77 -16.81 5.29 -10.60
CA LEU A 77 -17.69 6.05 -9.70
C LEU A 77 -17.56 7.55 -9.90
N ALA A 78 -16.34 8.06 -10.09
CA ALA A 78 -16.09 9.47 -10.36
C ALA A 78 -16.90 9.97 -11.56
N VAL A 79 -16.92 9.18 -12.64
CA VAL A 79 -17.65 9.50 -13.86
C VAL A 79 -19.16 9.39 -13.65
N ALA A 80 -19.63 8.35 -12.95
CA ALA A 80 -21.06 8.11 -12.74
C ALA A 80 -21.71 9.19 -11.86
N ASP A 81 -21.03 9.60 -10.79
CA ASP A 81 -21.59 10.50 -9.77
C ASP A 81 -21.05 11.95 -9.86
N GLU A 82 -20.29 12.25 -10.91
CA GLU A 82 -19.58 13.53 -11.13
C GLU A 82 -18.64 13.95 -9.98
N TRP A 83 -18.05 12.99 -9.27
CA TRP A 83 -17.12 13.23 -8.18
C TRP A 83 -15.71 13.54 -8.68
N ARG A 84 -14.96 14.32 -7.91
CA ARG A 84 -13.51 14.48 -8.12
C ARG A 84 -12.83 13.40 -7.30
N VAL A 85 -12.29 12.36 -7.95
CA VAL A 85 -11.67 11.24 -7.25
C VAL A 85 -10.15 11.32 -7.39
N THR A 86 -9.44 11.13 -6.28
CA THR A 86 -8.00 10.82 -6.29
C THR A 86 -7.80 9.46 -5.64
N ASN A 87 -7.47 8.46 -6.45
CA ASN A 87 -7.16 7.12 -5.98
C ASN A 87 -5.68 7.04 -5.60
N LEU A 88 -5.42 6.71 -4.34
CA LEU A 88 -4.07 6.55 -3.79
C LEU A 88 -3.66 5.08 -3.64
N ALA A 89 -4.54 4.16 -4.04
CA ALA A 89 -4.30 2.72 -3.93
C ALA A 89 -3.07 2.29 -4.74
N SER A 90 -2.38 1.27 -4.23
CA SER A 90 -1.14 0.75 -4.79
C SER A 90 -1.04 -0.75 -4.63
N ASP A 91 -0.30 -1.38 -5.54
CA ASP A 91 -0.18 -2.83 -5.58
C ASP A 91 0.47 -3.41 -4.33
N GLY A 92 -0.13 -4.47 -3.78
CA GLY A 92 0.39 -5.21 -2.62
C GLY A 92 0.30 -4.48 -1.28
N SER A 93 -0.18 -3.24 -1.25
CA SER A 93 -0.28 -2.45 -0.02
C SER A 93 -1.42 -2.92 0.87
N GLY A 94 -1.26 -2.73 2.18
CA GLY A 94 -2.26 -3.01 3.20
C GLY A 94 -2.05 -2.16 4.44
N PHE A 95 -2.73 -2.50 5.53
CA PHE A 95 -2.49 -1.88 6.83
C PHE A 95 -1.11 -2.26 7.38
N VAL A 96 -0.67 -3.50 7.17
CA VAL A 96 0.66 -4.00 7.58
C VAL A 96 1.49 -4.40 6.35
N ALA A 97 0.86 -4.97 5.33
CA ALA A 97 1.49 -5.34 4.07
C ALA A 97 2.15 -4.12 3.40
N ILE A 98 3.42 -4.29 3.01
CA ILE A 98 4.21 -3.29 2.29
C ILE A 98 4.04 -3.57 0.81
N GLY A 99 3.47 -2.62 0.08
CA GLY A 99 3.25 -2.71 -1.35
C GLY A 99 4.51 -2.63 -2.19
N ASP A 100 4.34 -2.81 -3.49
CA ASP A 100 5.42 -2.76 -4.49
C ASP A 100 6.12 -1.38 -4.49
N GLU A 101 5.34 -0.34 -4.19
CA GLU A 101 5.80 1.05 -4.07
C GLU A 101 6.32 1.39 -2.66
N ARG A 102 6.60 0.34 -1.88
CA ARG A 102 7.17 0.36 -0.52
C ARG A 102 6.29 1.12 0.47
N ASP A 103 5.01 1.23 0.17
CA ASP A 103 4.02 1.97 0.93
C ASP A 103 3.05 1.05 1.65
N THR A 104 2.43 1.57 2.71
CA THR A 104 1.29 0.97 3.40
C THR A 104 0.12 1.95 3.37
N PHE A 105 -1.05 1.52 3.86
CA PHE A 105 -2.19 2.41 4.02
C PHE A 105 -1.89 3.61 4.92
N ALA A 106 -0.93 3.51 5.86
CA ALA A 106 -0.49 4.67 6.65
C ALA A 106 0.22 5.74 5.79
N ASN A 107 0.96 5.33 4.75
CA ASN A 107 1.55 6.25 3.79
C ASN A 107 0.49 6.87 2.88
N GLN A 108 -0.47 6.07 2.41
CA GLN A 108 -1.62 6.56 1.64
C GLN A 108 -2.48 7.54 2.46
N VAL A 109 -2.71 7.27 3.75
CA VAL A 109 -3.36 8.21 4.70
C VAL A 109 -2.62 9.54 4.77
N SER A 110 -1.29 9.51 4.86
CA SER A 110 -0.48 10.73 4.90
C SER A 110 -0.66 11.57 3.63
N ALA A 111 -0.73 10.92 2.46
CA ALA A 111 -1.03 11.58 1.20
C ALA A 111 -2.48 12.09 1.14
N ALA A 112 -3.46 11.34 1.66
CA ALA A 112 -4.86 11.77 1.73
C ALA A 112 -5.05 13.03 2.58
N ILE A 113 -4.36 13.12 3.72
CA ILE A 113 -4.40 14.29 4.62
C ILE A 113 -3.98 15.56 3.88
N ALA A 114 -2.94 15.48 3.05
CA ALA A 114 -2.44 16.61 2.27
C ALA A 114 -3.42 17.12 1.21
N LEU A 115 -4.40 16.29 0.81
CA LEU A 115 -5.40 16.63 -0.21
C LEU A 115 -6.65 17.31 0.37
N HIS A 116 -6.85 17.29 1.69
CA HIS A 116 -8.03 17.83 2.38
C HIS A 116 -9.38 17.43 1.72
N PRO A 117 -9.66 16.11 1.59
CA PRO A 117 -10.87 15.63 0.93
C PRO A 117 -12.16 15.92 1.73
N ASP A 118 -13.27 15.91 1.00
CA ASP A 118 -14.62 15.94 1.56
C ASP A 118 -15.03 14.53 2.03
N VAL A 119 -14.59 13.50 1.32
CA VAL A 119 -14.88 12.08 1.59
C VAL A 119 -13.61 11.24 1.47
N ILE A 120 -13.42 10.30 2.39
CA ILE A 120 -12.36 9.29 2.31
C ILE A 120 -13.01 7.91 2.29
N ILE A 121 -12.59 7.06 1.36
CA ILE A 121 -12.95 5.64 1.32
C ILE A 121 -11.69 4.83 1.61
N VAL A 122 -11.74 3.97 2.63
CA VAL A 122 -10.64 3.06 3.00
C VAL A 122 -11.14 1.62 2.88
N GLU A 123 -10.46 0.82 2.05
CA GLU A 123 -10.77 -0.60 1.87
C GLU A 123 -10.15 -1.47 2.98
N GLY A 124 -10.78 -2.59 3.29
CA GLY A 124 -10.09 -3.72 3.91
C GLY A 124 -9.02 -4.29 2.99
N SER A 125 -7.99 -4.92 3.56
CA SER A 125 -6.82 -5.35 2.80
C SER A 125 -6.79 -6.87 2.65
N SER A 126 -6.88 -7.34 1.41
CA SER A 126 -6.68 -8.74 1.07
C SER A 126 -5.21 -9.18 1.25
N ASN A 127 -4.27 -8.24 1.15
CA ASN A 127 -2.82 -8.47 1.29
C ASN A 127 -2.37 -8.72 2.73
N ASP A 128 -3.18 -8.35 3.73
CA ASP A 128 -2.88 -8.60 5.13
C ASP A 128 -3.30 -10.02 5.61
N VAL A 129 -3.88 -10.84 4.72
CA VAL A 129 -4.13 -12.25 5.03
C VAL A 129 -2.82 -12.95 5.41
N GLY A 130 -2.82 -13.63 6.55
CA GLY A 130 -1.65 -14.26 7.16
C GLY A 130 -0.94 -13.42 8.22
N VAL A 131 -1.24 -12.11 8.32
CA VAL A 131 -0.80 -11.27 9.45
C VAL A 131 -1.58 -11.67 10.71
N SER A 132 -0.97 -11.61 11.90
CA SER A 132 -1.70 -11.87 13.15
C SER A 132 -2.80 -10.83 13.35
N ASN A 133 -4.04 -11.26 13.68
CA ASN A 133 -5.16 -10.34 13.95
C ASN A 133 -4.83 -9.26 14.99
N THR A 134 -4.06 -9.56 16.03
CA THR A 134 -3.65 -8.55 17.02
C THR A 134 -2.74 -7.47 16.42
N VAL A 135 -1.84 -7.85 15.51
CA VAL A 135 -0.94 -6.89 14.84
C VAL A 135 -1.74 -6.06 13.84
N LEU A 136 -2.63 -6.72 13.09
CA LEU A 136 -3.47 -6.07 12.10
C LEU A 136 -4.45 -5.09 12.74
N GLU A 137 -5.16 -5.50 13.79
CA GLU A 137 -6.12 -4.68 14.53
C GLU A 137 -5.44 -3.40 15.05
N ALA A 138 -4.26 -3.53 15.66
CA ALA A 138 -3.50 -2.38 16.15
C ALA A 138 -3.06 -1.42 15.01
N ALA A 139 -2.69 -1.96 13.85
CA ALA A 139 -2.32 -1.16 12.67
C ALA A 139 -3.54 -0.45 12.06
N THR A 140 -4.66 -1.15 11.94
CA THR A 140 -5.94 -0.63 11.46
C THR A 140 -6.44 0.49 12.36
N ASP A 141 -6.53 0.26 13.67
CA ASP A 141 -6.95 1.26 14.66
C ASP A 141 -6.08 2.52 14.60
N SER A 142 -4.76 2.35 14.60
CA SER A 142 -3.81 3.46 14.55
C SER A 142 -3.97 4.28 13.26
N THR A 143 -4.10 3.58 12.12
CA THR A 143 -4.25 4.22 10.80
C THR A 143 -5.54 5.02 10.69
N ILE A 144 -6.67 4.43 11.09
CA ILE A 144 -7.98 5.06 11.02
C ILE A 144 -8.11 6.20 12.05
N ALA A 145 -7.61 6.03 13.26
CA ALA A 145 -7.61 7.09 14.27
C ALA A 145 -6.77 8.30 13.83
N HIS A 146 -5.60 8.07 13.22
CA HIS A 146 -4.77 9.14 12.67
C HIS A 146 -5.48 9.91 11.56
N LEU A 147 -6.10 9.17 10.62
CA LEU A 147 -6.87 9.77 9.53
C LEU A 147 -8.02 10.64 10.07
N ARG A 148 -8.80 10.13 11.04
CA ARG A 148 -9.89 10.89 11.67
C ARG A 148 -9.38 12.12 12.42
N GLN A 149 -8.28 12.00 13.17
CA GLN A 149 -7.70 13.13 13.90
C GLN A 149 -7.28 14.27 12.96
N ALA A 150 -6.68 13.93 11.82
CA ALA A 150 -6.21 14.91 10.84
C ALA A 150 -7.34 15.49 9.97
N LEU A 151 -8.38 14.70 9.68
CA LEU A 151 -9.51 15.08 8.85
C LEU A 151 -10.85 14.93 9.62
N PRO A 152 -11.07 15.72 10.70
CA PRO A 152 -12.22 15.54 11.59
C PRO A 152 -13.57 15.88 10.94
N LYS A 153 -13.57 16.54 9.78
CA LYS A 153 -14.78 16.95 9.04
C LYS A 153 -15.06 16.11 7.80
N ALA A 154 -14.10 15.32 7.33
CA ALA A 154 -14.30 14.49 6.15
C ALA A 154 -15.26 13.34 6.50
N THR A 155 -16.14 12.98 5.56
CA THR A 155 -16.92 11.76 5.67
C THR A 155 -15.96 10.58 5.52
N LEU A 156 -15.87 9.73 6.53
CA LEU A 156 -15.02 8.54 6.52
C LEU A 156 -15.89 7.32 6.22
N ILE A 157 -15.52 6.58 5.18
CA ILE A 157 -16.20 5.37 4.74
C ILE A 157 -15.17 4.23 4.75
N GLY A 158 -15.44 3.19 5.53
CA GLY A 158 -14.76 1.91 5.46
C GLY A 158 -15.49 1.01 4.47
N LEU A 159 -14.74 0.23 3.71
CA LEU A 159 -15.26 -0.73 2.74
C LEU A 159 -14.73 -2.12 3.10
N SER A 160 -15.56 -3.16 3.02
CA SER A 160 -15.06 -4.55 3.15
C SER A 160 -14.00 -4.85 2.10
N ALA A 161 -13.03 -5.71 2.43
CA ALA A 161 -12.02 -6.19 1.51
C ALA A 161 -12.64 -6.96 0.35
N VAL A 162 -12.12 -6.74 -0.86
CA VAL A 162 -12.50 -7.53 -2.04
C VAL A 162 -11.60 -8.76 -2.16
N TRP A 163 -12.21 -9.90 -2.45
CA TRP A 163 -11.56 -11.14 -2.85
C TRP A 163 -11.91 -11.49 -4.29
N GLY A 164 -11.13 -12.41 -4.87
CA GLY A 164 -11.34 -12.90 -6.23
C GLY A 164 -12.57 -13.80 -6.39
N ASP A 165 -12.56 -14.63 -7.43
CA ASP A 165 -13.66 -15.51 -7.80
C ASP A 165 -13.84 -16.74 -6.91
N THR A 166 -12.90 -17.00 -6.01
CA THR A 166 -12.93 -18.15 -5.11
C THR A 166 -13.54 -17.81 -3.75
N ALA A 167 -13.74 -18.83 -2.90
CA ALA A 167 -14.15 -18.57 -1.52
C ALA A 167 -13.04 -17.82 -0.76
N PRO A 168 -13.36 -16.68 -0.10
CA PRO A 168 -12.36 -15.95 0.65
C PRO A 168 -11.84 -16.76 1.85
N PRO A 169 -10.59 -16.56 2.27
CA PRO A 169 -10.09 -17.13 3.51
C PRO A 169 -10.90 -16.59 4.70
N SER A 170 -11.11 -17.41 5.73
CA SER A 170 -11.93 -17.02 6.89
C SER A 170 -11.41 -15.76 7.58
N GLN A 171 -10.10 -15.52 7.54
CA GLN A 171 -9.48 -14.34 8.13
C GLN A 171 -9.98 -13.04 7.48
N LEU A 172 -10.40 -13.04 6.22
CA LEU A 172 -10.90 -11.82 5.57
C LEU A 172 -12.08 -11.21 6.33
N ALA A 173 -12.93 -12.04 6.94
CA ALA A 173 -14.01 -11.56 7.82
C ALA A 173 -13.48 -10.87 9.08
N ASP A 174 -12.38 -11.36 9.67
CA ASP A 174 -11.74 -10.69 10.81
C ASP A 174 -11.15 -9.33 10.40
N ILE A 175 -10.60 -9.22 9.17
CA ILE A 175 -10.08 -7.96 8.61
C ILE A 175 -11.22 -6.96 8.44
N ASP A 176 -12.32 -7.40 7.84
CA ASP A 176 -13.54 -6.62 7.63
C ASP A 176 -14.10 -6.10 8.96
N ASP A 177 -14.21 -6.97 9.98
CA ASP A 177 -14.71 -6.61 11.32
C ASP A 177 -13.79 -5.58 12.02
N GLN A 178 -12.47 -5.68 11.83
CA GLN A 178 -11.51 -4.72 12.36
C GLN A 178 -11.64 -3.35 11.67
N VAL A 179 -11.83 -3.32 10.35
CA VAL A 179 -12.06 -2.07 9.61
C VAL A 179 -13.39 -1.44 10.00
N ASP A 180 -14.46 -2.23 10.10
CA ASP A 180 -15.78 -1.76 10.57
C ASP A 180 -15.66 -1.11 11.95
N SER A 181 -15.09 -1.85 12.91
CA SER A 181 -14.93 -1.40 14.30
C SER A 181 -14.10 -0.12 14.38
N ALA A 182 -12.97 -0.06 13.67
CA ALA A 182 -12.10 1.11 13.66
C ALA A 182 -12.80 2.33 13.04
N VAL A 183 -13.47 2.16 11.91
CA VAL A 183 -14.15 3.25 11.19
C VAL A 183 -15.35 3.77 11.96
N THR A 184 -16.25 2.87 12.40
CA THR A 184 -17.47 3.27 13.13
C THR A 184 -17.14 3.80 14.53
N GLY A 185 -16.13 3.24 15.20
CA GLY A 185 -15.58 3.77 16.45
C GLY A 185 -15.01 5.18 16.32
N ASN A 186 -14.57 5.55 15.11
CA ASN A 186 -14.11 6.90 14.76
C ASN A 186 -15.20 7.75 14.05
N GLY A 187 -16.47 7.39 14.20
CA GLY A 187 -17.61 8.16 13.69
C GLY A 187 -17.74 8.17 12.17
N GLY A 188 -17.16 7.19 11.48
CA GLY A 188 -17.39 6.94 10.07
C GLY A 188 -18.54 5.96 9.82
N TYR A 189 -18.67 5.54 8.57
CA TYR A 189 -19.62 4.54 8.10
C TYR A 189 -18.89 3.34 7.53
N TYR A 190 -19.42 2.15 7.74
CA TYR A 190 -18.89 0.94 7.12
C TYR A 190 -19.84 0.41 6.04
N LEU A 191 -19.28 0.02 4.90
CA LEU A 191 -19.98 -0.55 3.75
C LEU A 191 -19.44 -1.95 3.47
N ASN A 192 -20.25 -2.96 3.73
CA ASN A 192 -19.96 -4.31 3.27
C ASN A 192 -20.47 -4.48 1.83
N VAL A 193 -19.57 -4.64 0.87
CA VAL A 193 -19.89 -4.85 -0.56
C VAL A 193 -19.98 -6.32 -0.95
N GLY A 194 -19.81 -7.23 0.02
CA GLY A 194 -19.78 -8.67 -0.21
C GLY A 194 -18.61 -9.08 -1.10
N GLN A 195 -18.80 -10.15 -1.87
CA GLN A 195 -17.80 -10.70 -2.78
C GLN A 195 -18.37 -10.77 -4.20
N PRO A 196 -18.52 -9.62 -4.89
CA PRO A 196 -19.24 -9.52 -6.16
C PRO A 196 -18.54 -10.23 -7.32
N LEU A 197 -17.28 -10.64 -7.13
CA LEU A 197 -16.50 -11.44 -8.09
C LEU A 197 -16.65 -12.95 -7.87
N GLY A 198 -17.20 -13.37 -6.72
CA GLY A 198 -17.29 -14.77 -6.32
C GLY A 198 -18.03 -15.63 -7.34
N GLY A 199 -17.39 -16.71 -7.79
CA GLY A 199 -17.91 -17.63 -8.80
C GLY A 199 -17.79 -17.14 -10.25
N HIS A 200 -17.15 -16.00 -10.49
CA HIS A 200 -17.04 -15.37 -11.81
C HIS A 200 -15.58 -15.30 -12.29
N ALA A 201 -15.01 -16.45 -12.67
CA ALA A 201 -13.65 -16.52 -13.22
C ALA A 201 -13.45 -15.66 -14.48
N ASP A 202 -14.53 -15.38 -15.24
CA ASP A 202 -14.51 -14.48 -16.40
C ASP A 202 -14.29 -12.99 -16.03
N LEU A 203 -14.50 -12.64 -14.75
CA LEU A 203 -14.21 -11.32 -14.22
C LEU A 203 -12.77 -11.18 -13.70
N MET A 204 -11.97 -12.26 -13.71
CA MET A 204 -10.59 -12.27 -13.23
C MET A 204 -9.58 -12.25 -14.38
N GLN A 205 -8.45 -11.61 -14.16
CA GLN A 205 -7.28 -11.67 -15.04
C GLN A 205 -6.60 -13.04 -14.93
N SER A 206 -5.62 -13.31 -15.79
CA SER A 206 -4.93 -14.60 -15.85
C SER A 206 -4.09 -14.95 -14.63
N ASP A 207 -3.96 -14.03 -13.67
CA ASP A 207 -3.26 -14.24 -12.40
C ASP A 207 -4.17 -14.72 -11.27
N ASP A 208 -5.48 -14.86 -11.53
CA ASP A 208 -6.51 -15.28 -10.58
C ASP A 208 -6.62 -14.38 -9.32
N VAL A 209 -6.03 -13.18 -9.34
CA VAL A 209 -6.04 -12.22 -8.23
C VAL A 209 -6.73 -10.92 -8.64
N HIS A 210 -6.40 -10.40 -9.82
CA HIS A 210 -6.84 -9.05 -10.19
C HIS A 210 -8.09 -9.10 -11.08
N PRO A 211 -9.06 -8.19 -10.90
CA PRO A 211 -10.23 -8.15 -11.78
C PRO A 211 -9.88 -7.62 -13.18
N THR A 212 -10.57 -8.12 -14.20
CA THR A 212 -10.58 -7.52 -15.54
C THR A 212 -11.30 -6.16 -15.52
N ALA A 213 -11.26 -5.42 -16.64
CA ALA A 213 -12.10 -4.22 -16.80
C ALA A 213 -13.62 -4.51 -16.63
N SER A 214 -14.08 -5.74 -16.88
CA SER A 214 -15.45 -6.13 -16.56
C SER A 214 -15.64 -6.32 -15.06
N GLY A 215 -14.69 -6.97 -14.38
CA GLY A 215 -14.70 -7.13 -12.93
C GLY A 215 -14.68 -5.78 -12.20
N GLN A 216 -13.87 -4.82 -12.65
CA GLN A 216 -13.86 -3.45 -12.11
C GLN A 216 -15.21 -2.73 -12.25
N ARG A 217 -15.94 -2.95 -13.36
CA ARG A 217 -17.31 -2.43 -13.52
C ARG A 217 -18.29 -3.09 -12.55
N THR A 218 -18.17 -4.39 -12.32
CA THR A 218 -18.96 -5.10 -11.31
C THR A 218 -18.69 -4.55 -9.91
N LEU A 219 -17.42 -4.30 -9.56
CA LEU A 219 -17.06 -3.65 -8.30
C LEU A 219 -17.66 -2.25 -8.17
N ALA A 220 -17.50 -1.40 -9.20
CA ALA A 220 -18.08 -0.06 -9.20
C ALA A 220 -19.60 -0.08 -8.96
N GLN A 221 -20.30 -1.02 -9.60
CA GLN A 221 -21.73 -1.20 -9.37
C GLN A 221 -22.04 -1.61 -7.93
N ALA A 222 -21.34 -2.61 -7.38
CA ALA A 222 -21.55 -3.07 -6.00
C ALA A 222 -21.30 -1.95 -4.97
N VAL A 223 -20.24 -1.16 -5.15
CA VAL A 223 -19.95 -0.01 -4.28
C VAL A 223 -21.05 1.05 -4.39
N SER A 224 -21.51 1.38 -5.61
CA SER A 224 -22.59 2.35 -5.84
C SER A 224 -23.92 1.92 -5.19
N GLU A 225 -24.25 0.62 -5.28
CA GLU A 225 -25.42 0.04 -4.65
C GLU A 225 -25.34 0.11 -3.11
N ALA A 226 -24.18 -0.22 -2.53
CA ALA A 226 -23.95 -0.12 -1.09
C ALA A 226 -24.02 1.34 -0.57
N LEU A 227 -23.45 2.30 -1.31
CA LEU A 227 -23.56 3.73 -1.03
C LEU A 227 -25.01 4.22 -1.08
N THR A 228 -25.78 3.76 -2.06
CA THR A 228 -27.19 4.11 -2.20
C THR A 228 -28.02 3.55 -1.04
N ALA A 229 -27.79 2.29 -0.67
CA ALA A 229 -28.51 1.59 0.39
C ALA A 229 -28.23 2.17 1.79
N SER A 230 -27.01 2.66 2.04
CA SER A 230 -26.59 3.24 3.33
C SER A 230 -27.15 4.63 3.61
N ALA A 231 -27.81 5.27 2.63
CA ALA A 231 -28.32 6.63 2.71
C ALA A 231 -27.28 7.69 3.12
N ILE A 232 -25.99 7.37 2.96
CA ILE A 232 -24.89 8.33 3.17
C ILE A 232 -25.05 9.46 2.15
N ARG A 233 -24.89 10.70 2.61
CA ARG A 233 -24.95 11.91 1.79
C ARG A 233 -23.77 12.79 2.17
N PHE A 234 -23.12 13.34 1.16
CA PHE A 234 -22.00 14.27 1.29
C PHE A 234 -22.07 15.29 0.16
#